data_AF-A0A920SFA4-F1
#
_entry.id   AF-A0A920SFA4-F1
#
_cell.length_a   1.000
_cell.length_b   1.000
_cell.length_c   1.000
_cell.angle_alpha   90.00
_cell.angle_beta   90.00
_cell.angle_gamma   90.00
#
_symmetry.space_group_name_H-M   'P 1'
#
loop_
_entity.id
_entity.type
_entity.pdbx_description
1 polymer ?
#
loop_
_entity_poly.entity_id
_entity_poly.type
_entity_poly.pdbx_seq_one_letter_code
_entity_poly.pdbx_strand_id
1 'polypeptide(L)'
;MQAEIEHLSTPDLEAGLELIRNSPKNQSVLDMIVSRPEEDAREIMELADLDVVVGLVGDTWQARPSARSGDGKAHPDMQITLMNSRVADLVAQSKERWPLSGDQLFADLDLSKTNVPPGDSYISRQSRLGGHRPTSYGVQEIRFALRS
;
A
#
# COMPACT_ATOMS: atom_id res chain seq x y z
N MET A 1 23.95 -6.22 13.16
CA MET A 1 24.46 -4.84 13.03
C MET A 1 23.26 -3.93 12.94
N GLN A 2 23.10 -2.97 13.85
CA GLN A 2 22.15 -1.89 13.64
C GLN A 2 22.66 -1.10 12.43
N ALA A 3 21.86 -0.99 11.38
CA ALA A 3 22.18 -0.08 10.29
C ALA A 3 22.28 1.33 10.88
N GLU A 4 23.37 2.05 10.58
CA GLU A 4 23.50 3.45 10.96
C GLU A 4 22.41 4.23 10.22
N ILE A 5 21.46 4.79 10.96
CA ILE A 5 20.32 5.50 10.37
C ILE A 5 20.74 6.95 10.18
N GLU A 6 20.92 7.36 8.93
CA GLU A 6 21.07 8.76 8.60
C GLU A 6 19.69 9.43 8.59
N HIS A 7 19.54 10.52 9.32
CA HIS A 7 18.35 11.36 9.22
C HIS A 7 18.63 12.42 8.15
N LEU A 8 18.05 12.24 6.96
CA LEU A 8 18.24 13.15 5.83
C LEU A 8 17.87 14.58 6.21
N SER A 9 18.69 15.53 5.77
CA SER A 9 18.38 16.94 5.92
C SER A 9 17.26 17.35 4.94
N THR A 10 16.61 18.50 5.19
CA THR A 10 15.63 19.04 4.24
C THR A 10 16.19 19.20 2.82
N PRO A 11 17.41 19.75 2.62
CA PRO A 11 18.04 19.76 1.29
C PRO A 11 18.17 18.39 0.63
N ASP A 12 18.52 17.35 1.37
CA ASP A 12 18.66 15.99 0.81
C ASP A 12 17.30 15.42 0.39
N LEU A 13 16.26 15.67 1.19
CA LEU A 13 14.88 15.30 0.85
C LEU A 13 14.39 16.06 -0.39
N GLU A 14 14.69 17.35 -0.49
CA GLU A 14 14.33 18.18 -1.64
C GLU A 14 15.03 17.72 -2.93
N ALA A 15 16.30 17.29 -2.84
CA ALA A 15 17.04 16.74 -3.97
C ALA A 15 16.40 15.46 -4.54
N GLY A 16 15.74 14.65 -3.70
CA GLY A 16 15.02 13.44 -4.12
C GLY A 16 13.65 13.71 -4.77
N LEU A 17 13.09 14.93 -4.66
CA LEU A 17 11.72 15.22 -5.12
C LEU A 17 11.53 15.06 -6.64
N GLU A 18 12.55 15.32 -7.45
CA GLU A 18 12.43 15.20 -8.90
C GLU A 18 12.16 13.75 -9.32
N LEU A 19 12.84 12.78 -8.71
CA LEU A 19 12.60 11.36 -8.97
C LEU A 19 11.19 10.94 -8.56
N ILE A 20 10.70 11.42 -7.42
CA ILE A 20 9.33 11.15 -6.95
C ILE A 20 8.29 11.73 -7.91
N ARG A 21 8.48 12.97 -8.37
CA ARG A 21 7.57 13.65 -9.32
C ARG A 21 7.51 12.95 -10.68
N ASN A 22 8.56 12.23 -11.06
CA ASN A 22 8.62 11.43 -12.28
C ASN A 22 8.01 10.02 -12.13
N SER A 23 7.20 9.78 -11.08
CA SER A 23 6.44 8.53 -10.93
C SER A 23 5.47 8.33 -12.10
N PRO A 24 5.25 7.08 -12.56
CA PRO A 24 4.37 6.83 -13.69
C PRO A 24 2.91 7.11 -13.31
N LYS A 25 2.11 7.53 -14.30
CA LYS A 25 0.70 7.90 -14.09
C LYS A 25 -0.28 6.73 -14.22
N ASN A 26 -0.06 5.88 -15.22
CA ASN A 26 -1.03 4.85 -15.64
C ASN A 26 -0.50 3.42 -15.51
N GLN A 27 0.82 3.24 -15.50
CA GLN A 27 1.48 1.94 -15.42
C GLN A 27 2.24 1.88 -14.11
N SER A 28 1.57 1.42 -13.06
CA SER A 28 2.20 1.24 -11.75
C SER A 28 2.73 -0.17 -11.56
N VAL A 29 3.80 -0.26 -10.78
CA VAL A 29 4.29 -1.51 -10.22
C VAL A 29 3.98 -1.49 -8.73
N LEU A 30 3.46 -2.61 -8.23
CA LEU A 30 3.35 -2.85 -6.79
C LEU A 30 4.65 -3.51 -6.34
N ASP A 31 5.44 -2.80 -5.54
CA ASP A 31 6.79 -3.19 -5.13
C ASP A 31 6.83 -3.97 -3.82
N MET A 32 5.80 -3.79 -2.97
CA MET A 32 5.67 -4.46 -1.69
C MET A 32 4.21 -4.44 -1.20
N ILE A 33 3.79 -5.54 -0.59
CA ILE A 33 2.55 -5.65 0.18
C ILE A 33 2.94 -5.94 1.63
N VAL A 34 2.33 -5.22 2.56
CA VAL A 34 2.58 -5.37 4.00
C VAL A 34 1.25 -5.48 4.74
N SER A 35 1.07 -6.53 5.53
CA SER A 35 0.01 -6.62 6.52
C SER A 35 0.54 -6.27 7.92
N ARG A 36 -0.35 -5.79 8.79
CA ARG A 36 -0.09 -5.54 10.21
C ARG A 36 -0.96 -6.50 11.03
N PRO A 37 -0.50 -7.75 11.24
CA PRO A 37 -1.33 -8.78 11.86
C PRO A 37 -1.57 -8.54 13.36
N GLU A 38 -0.67 -7.80 14.01
CA GLU A 38 -0.72 -7.44 15.43
C GLU A 38 -0.11 -6.05 15.65
N GLU A 39 -0.15 -5.56 16.90
CA GLU A 39 0.58 -4.35 17.30
C GLU A 39 2.09 -4.58 17.07
N ASP A 40 2.76 -3.58 16.49
CA ASP A 40 4.19 -3.60 16.11
C ASP A 40 4.65 -4.71 15.15
N ALA A 41 3.80 -5.66 14.79
CA ALA A 41 4.11 -6.69 13.80
C ALA A 41 3.98 -6.16 12.36
N ARG A 42 4.84 -6.69 11.47
CA ARG A 42 4.80 -6.46 10.02
C ARG A 42 5.05 -7.78 9.31
N GLU A 43 4.22 -8.10 8.33
CA GLU A 43 4.39 -9.27 7.47
C GLU A 43 4.41 -8.80 6.01
N ILE A 44 5.46 -9.19 5.29
CA ILE A 44 5.61 -8.88 3.86
C ILE A 44 5.00 -10.03 3.06
N MET A 45 4.12 -9.70 2.13
CA MET A 45 3.37 -10.68 1.35
C MET A 45 3.76 -10.60 -0.14
N GLU A 46 3.91 -11.74 -0.80
CA GLU A 46 4.05 -11.79 -2.27
C GLU A 46 2.70 -11.61 -2.98
N LEU A 47 1.64 -12.02 -2.28
CA LEU A 47 0.28 -12.11 -2.80
C LEU A 47 -0.70 -11.81 -1.67
N ALA A 48 -1.72 -11.00 -1.94
CA ALA A 48 -2.76 -10.71 -0.96
C ALA A 48 -4.12 -10.50 -1.61
N ASP A 49 -5.16 -10.78 -0.83
CA ASP A 49 -6.56 -10.60 -1.22
C ASP A 49 -7.12 -9.36 -0.52
N LEU A 50 -7.85 -8.53 -1.28
CA LEU A 50 -8.65 -7.45 -0.72
C LEU A 50 -10.12 -7.85 -0.65
N ASP A 51 -10.73 -7.54 0.49
CA ASP A 51 -12.14 -7.74 0.76
C ASP A 51 -12.80 -6.41 1.15
N VAL A 52 -14.00 -6.17 0.63
CA VAL A 52 -14.71 -4.90 0.83
C VAL A 52 -15.15 -4.65 2.27
N VAL A 53 -15.26 -5.70 3.09
CA VAL A 53 -15.66 -5.64 4.50
C VAL A 53 -14.45 -5.60 5.42
N VAL A 54 -13.46 -6.48 5.19
CA VAL A 54 -12.31 -6.63 6.12
C VAL A 54 -11.06 -5.87 5.68
N GLY A 55 -11.00 -5.40 4.44
CA GLY A 55 -9.84 -4.72 3.87
C GLY A 55 -8.78 -5.69 3.35
N LEU A 56 -7.50 -5.40 3.62
CA LEU A 56 -6.40 -6.32 3.32
C LEU A 56 -6.52 -7.54 4.24
N VAL A 57 -6.76 -8.72 3.66
CA VAL A 57 -6.87 -9.97 4.44
C VAL A 57 -5.55 -10.25 5.16
N GLY A 58 -5.62 -10.42 6.49
CA GLY A 58 -4.45 -10.56 7.37
C GLY A 58 -3.99 -9.27 8.06
N ASP A 59 -4.57 -8.11 7.71
CA ASP A 59 -4.34 -6.85 8.43
C ASP A 59 -5.34 -6.62 9.57
N THR A 60 -4.93 -5.82 10.56
CA THR A 60 -5.75 -5.47 11.73
C THR A 60 -6.61 -4.22 11.56
N TRP A 61 -6.68 -3.58 10.39
CA TRP A 61 -7.43 -2.32 10.17
C TRP A 61 -8.83 -2.33 10.81
N GLN A 62 -9.61 -3.40 10.61
CA GLN A 62 -10.99 -3.47 11.11
C GLN A 62 -11.09 -3.43 12.64
N ALA A 63 -10.03 -3.87 13.33
CA ALA A 63 -9.92 -3.84 14.79
C ALA A 63 -9.36 -2.50 15.32
N ARG A 64 -8.95 -1.57 14.45
CA ARG A 64 -8.36 -0.28 14.85
C ARG A 64 -9.45 0.79 14.96
N PRO A 65 -9.81 1.23 16.19
CA PRO A 65 -10.78 2.30 16.36
C PRO A 65 -10.25 3.62 15.79
N SER A 66 -11.13 4.43 15.21
CA SER A 66 -10.78 5.72 14.65
C SER A 66 -11.70 6.81 15.21
N ALA A 67 -11.10 7.86 15.78
CA ALA A 67 -11.82 9.04 16.22
C ALA A 67 -12.51 9.81 15.07
N ARG A 68 -12.16 9.50 13.81
CA ARG A 68 -12.80 10.07 12.63
C ARG A 68 -14.12 9.37 12.27
N SER A 69 -14.37 8.18 12.83
CA SER A 69 -15.61 7.46 12.61
C SER A 69 -16.69 7.96 13.58
N GLY A 70 -17.93 8.09 13.12
CA GLY A 70 -19.04 8.53 13.97
C GLY A 70 -19.45 7.52 15.05
N ASP A 71 -19.06 6.25 14.89
CA ASP A 71 -19.39 5.15 15.80
C ASP A 71 -18.17 4.61 16.57
N GLY A 72 -17.00 5.25 16.44
CA GLY A 72 -15.76 4.88 17.13
C GLY A 72 -15.05 3.64 16.55
N LYS A 73 -15.57 3.04 15.48
CA LYS A 73 -14.98 1.87 14.81
C LYS A 73 -13.89 2.26 13.80
N ALA A 74 -13.41 1.27 13.05
CA ALA A 74 -12.52 1.51 11.93
C ALA A 74 -13.20 2.41 10.89
N HIS A 75 -12.47 3.40 10.38
CA HIS A 75 -13.02 4.34 9.40
C HIS A 75 -13.02 3.71 8.00
N PRO A 76 -14.18 3.58 7.32
CA PRO A 76 -14.28 2.87 6.04
C PRO A 76 -13.36 3.44 4.96
N ASP A 77 -13.25 4.78 4.86
CA ASP A 77 -12.35 5.41 3.88
C ASP A 77 -10.85 5.27 4.19
N MET A 78 -10.48 4.56 5.26
CA MET A 78 -9.10 4.29 5.65
C MET A 78 -8.78 2.78 5.63
N GLN A 79 -9.59 2.00 4.90
CA GLN A 79 -9.47 0.54 4.81
C GLN A 79 -8.15 0.08 4.19
N ILE A 80 -7.64 0.84 3.22
CA ILE A 80 -6.38 0.58 2.54
C ILE A 80 -5.49 1.81 2.60
N THR A 81 -4.19 1.62 2.85
CA THR A 81 -3.19 2.68 2.73
C THR A 81 -2.18 2.40 1.61
N LEU A 82 -1.80 3.47 0.92
CA LEU A 82 -0.84 3.45 -0.19
C LEU A 82 0.33 4.36 0.11
N MET A 83 1.53 3.89 -0.20
CA MET A 83 2.77 4.67 -0.16
C MET A 83 3.42 4.66 -1.54
N ASN A 84 3.93 5.82 -1.98
CA ASN A 84 4.74 5.86 -3.19
C ASN A 84 6.11 5.20 -2.90
N SER A 85 6.47 4.20 -3.70
CA SER A 85 7.71 3.42 -3.52
C SER A 85 8.95 4.31 -3.52
N ARG A 86 9.02 5.35 -4.37
CA ARG A 86 10.18 6.26 -4.43
C ARG A 86 10.29 7.13 -3.20
N VAL A 87 9.17 7.53 -2.61
CA VAL A 87 9.17 8.25 -1.32
C VAL A 87 9.65 7.32 -0.21
N ALA A 88 9.18 6.06 -0.18
CA ALA A 88 9.62 5.08 0.80
C ALA A 88 11.12 4.82 0.66
N ASP A 89 11.62 4.69 -0.56
CA ASP A 89 13.05 4.51 -0.84
C ASP A 89 13.89 5.68 -0.33
N LEU A 90 13.46 6.93 -0.61
CA LEU A 90 14.16 8.13 -0.17
C LEU A 90 14.23 8.22 1.37
N VAL A 91 13.09 8.06 2.04
CA VAL A 91 13.01 8.28 3.51
C VAL A 91 13.59 7.09 4.28
N ALA A 92 13.28 5.88 3.83
CA ALA A 92 13.69 4.65 4.52
C ALA A 92 15.06 4.14 4.08
N GLN A 93 15.67 4.67 3.01
CA GLN A 93 17.04 4.40 2.49
C GLN A 93 17.42 2.91 2.28
N SER A 94 16.51 1.99 2.58
CA SER A 94 16.68 0.55 2.57
C SER A 94 15.28 -0.06 2.50
N LYS A 95 15.11 -1.01 1.59
CA LYS A 95 13.81 -1.63 1.30
C LYS A 95 13.27 -2.42 2.50
N GLU A 96 14.16 -2.97 3.33
CA GLU A 96 13.84 -3.69 4.56
C GLU A 96 13.12 -2.80 5.60
N ARG A 97 13.30 -1.48 5.52
CA ARG A 97 12.68 -0.51 6.44
C ARG A 97 11.34 0.02 5.96
N TRP A 98 10.94 -0.25 4.72
CA TRP A 98 9.66 0.24 4.18
C TRP A 98 8.44 -0.15 5.04
N PRO A 99 8.32 -1.40 5.55
CA PRO A 99 7.19 -1.79 6.39
C PRO A 99 7.01 -0.96 7.66
N LEU A 100 8.06 -0.29 8.14
CA LEU A 100 8.03 0.53 9.35
C LEU A 100 7.17 1.80 9.19
N SER A 101 6.92 2.25 7.96
CA SER A 101 6.00 3.36 7.67
C SER A 101 4.56 3.05 8.08
N GLY A 102 4.19 1.76 8.17
CA GLY A 102 2.84 1.33 8.51
C GLY A 102 1.85 1.35 7.36
N ASP A 103 2.31 1.62 6.13
CA ASP A 103 1.52 1.53 4.91
C ASP A 103 1.43 0.09 4.38
N GLN A 104 0.33 -0.21 3.68
CA GLN A 104 0.03 -1.58 3.24
C GLN A 104 0.51 -1.87 1.81
N LEU A 105 0.33 -0.93 0.88
CA LEU A 105 0.67 -1.11 -0.52
C LEU A 105 1.71 -0.08 -0.94
N PHE A 106 2.89 -0.53 -1.37
CA PHE A 106 3.95 0.33 -1.89
C PHE A 106 3.96 0.25 -3.41
N ALA A 107 3.59 1.34 -4.06
CA ALA A 107 3.45 1.39 -5.51
C ALA A 107 4.29 2.50 -6.13
N ASP A 108 5.00 2.19 -7.23
CA ASP A 108 5.56 3.20 -8.11
C ASP A 108 4.43 3.80 -8.96
N LEU A 109 3.76 4.82 -8.40
CA LEU A 109 2.60 5.51 -9.00
C LEU A 109 2.59 6.99 -8.59
N ASP A 110 2.26 7.87 -9.53
CA ASP A 110 1.95 9.27 -9.22
C ASP A 110 0.66 9.33 -8.38
N LEU A 111 0.80 9.52 -7.07
CA LEU A 111 -0.32 9.63 -6.11
C LEU A 111 -0.82 11.08 -5.96
N SER A 112 -0.47 11.98 -6.87
CA SER A 112 -0.98 13.36 -6.84
C SER A 112 -2.50 13.38 -7.01
N LYS A 113 -3.16 14.39 -6.43
CA LYS A 113 -4.62 14.59 -6.56
C LYS A 113 -5.09 14.71 -8.01
N THR A 114 -4.22 15.12 -8.92
CA THR A 114 -4.52 15.23 -10.34
C THR A 114 -4.53 13.85 -11.01
N ASN A 115 -3.67 12.92 -10.58
CA ASN A 115 -3.57 11.59 -11.16
C ASN A 115 -4.45 10.54 -10.44
N VAL A 116 -4.64 10.69 -9.13
CA VAL A 116 -5.49 9.82 -8.30
C VAL A 116 -6.45 10.72 -7.51
N PRO A 117 -7.51 11.24 -8.14
CA PRO A 117 -8.51 12.02 -7.44
C PRO A 117 -9.32 11.11 -6.49
N PRO A 118 -9.90 11.66 -5.41
CA PRO A 118 -10.83 10.91 -4.57
C PRO A 118 -11.98 10.31 -5.39
N GLY A 119 -12.32 9.04 -5.13
CA GLY A 119 -13.36 8.30 -5.86
C GLY A 119 -12.91 7.62 -7.15
N ASP A 120 -11.63 7.75 -7.53
CA ASP A 120 -11.09 7.02 -8.68
C ASP A 120 -10.95 5.52 -8.41
N SER A 121 -11.03 4.71 -9.47
CA SER A 121 -10.97 3.24 -9.39
C SER A 121 -9.78 2.70 -10.18
N TYR A 122 -8.77 2.18 -9.47
CA TYR A 122 -7.65 1.48 -10.10
C TYR A 122 -7.92 -0.02 -10.15
N ILE A 123 -7.93 -0.58 -11.37
CA ILE A 123 -8.03 -2.03 -11.60
C ILE A 123 -6.62 -2.58 -11.77
N SER A 124 -6.17 -3.44 -10.85
CA SER A 124 -5.00 -4.27 -11.10
C SER A 124 -5.37 -5.28 -12.20
N ARG A 125 -4.70 -5.21 -13.36
CA ARG A 125 -4.85 -6.23 -14.39
C ARG A 125 -4.07 -7.46 -13.95
N GLN A 126 -4.74 -8.39 -13.28
CA GLN A 126 -4.22 -9.73 -13.08
C GLN A 126 -4.06 -10.43 -14.44
N SER A 127 -2.86 -10.90 -14.77
CA SER A 127 -2.71 -11.94 -15.80
C SER A 127 -3.36 -13.20 -15.24
N ARG A 128 -4.56 -13.55 -15.73
CA ARG A 128 -5.26 -14.78 -15.33
C ARG A 128 -4.34 -15.99 -15.54
N LEU A 129 -3.76 -16.51 -14.46
CA LEU A 129 -3.19 -17.86 -14.44
C LEU A 129 -4.25 -18.81 -13.87
N GLY A 130 -4.89 -19.56 -14.76
CA GLY A 130 -5.65 -20.76 -14.41
C GLY A 130 -7.13 -20.54 -14.02
N GLY A 131 -8.02 -21.24 -14.72
CA GLY A 131 -9.46 -21.08 -14.59
C GLY A 131 -10.05 -21.60 -13.29
N HIS A 132 -10.71 -20.73 -12.54
CA HIS A 132 -11.80 -21.09 -11.66
C HIS A 132 -12.97 -20.14 -11.94
N ARG A 133 -14.16 -20.69 -12.21
CA ARG A 133 -15.37 -19.87 -12.40
C ARG A 133 -15.75 -19.29 -11.03
N PRO A 134 -16.14 -18.00 -10.93
CA PRO A 134 -16.65 -17.47 -9.68
C PRO A 134 -17.96 -18.20 -9.34
N THR A 135 -17.98 -18.86 -8.18
CA THR A 135 -19.23 -19.35 -7.59
C THR A 135 -20.06 -18.14 -7.18
N SER A 136 -21.35 -18.21 -7.48
CA SER A 136 -22.35 -17.20 -7.16
C SER A 136 -22.39 -16.91 -5.66
N TYR A 137 -21.70 -15.86 -5.20
CA TYR A 137 -22.01 -14.97 -4.07
C TYR A 137 -20.85 -13.96 -3.94
N GLY A 138 -20.92 -12.86 -4.69
CA GLY A 138 -20.58 -11.52 -4.23
C GLY A 138 -19.20 -11.15 -3.66
N VAL A 139 -18.11 -11.92 -3.83
CA VAL A 139 -16.76 -11.44 -3.49
C VAL A 139 -16.04 -11.02 -4.78
N GLN A 140 -15.79 -9.71 -4.94
CA GLN A 140 -14.76 -9.27 -5.88
C GLN A 140 -13.41 -9.49 -5.18
N GLU A 141 -12.87 -10.71 -5.26
CA GLU A 141 -11.51 -10.99 -4.81
C GLU A 141 -10.54 -10.22 -5.72
N ILE A 142 -10.11 -9.04 -5.30
CA ILE A 142 -9.03 -8.33 -5.97
C ILE A 142 -7.73 -8.85 -5.36
N ARG A 143 -7.16 -9.84 -6.04
CA ARG A 143 -5.83 -10.34 -5.73
C ARG A 143 -4.78 -9.36 -6.23
N PHE A 144 -3.73 -9.11 -5.47
CA PHE A 144 -2.53 -8.38 -5.91
C PHE A 144 -1.34 -9.32 -5.92
N ALA A 145 -0.50 -9.22 -6.94
CA ALA A 145 0.76 -9.94 -7.04
C ALA A 145 1.88 -8.93 -7.30
N LEU A 146 3.03 -9.11 -6.65
CA LEU A 146 4.24 -8.38 -7.00
C LEU A 146 4.66 -8.78 -8.43
N ARG A 147 5.06 -7.81 -9.25
CA ARG A 147 5.57 -8.11 -10.59
C ARG A 147 7.01 -8.61 -10.46
N SER A 148 7.29 -9.80 -10.98
CA SER A 148 8.64 -10.38 -11.11
C SER A 148 9.53 -9.59 -12.06
#